data_AF-A0A7X4Z3S8-F1
#
_entry.id   AF-A0A7X4Z3S8-F1
#
_cell.length_a   1.000
_cell.length_b   1.000
_cell.length_c   1.000
_cell.angle_alpha   90.00
_cell.angle_beta   90.00
_cell.angle_gamma   90.00
#
_symmetry.space_group_name_H-M   'P 1'
#
loop_
_entity.id
_entity.type
_entity.pdbx_description
1 polymer ?
#
loop_
_entity_poly.entity_id
_entity_poly.type
_entity_poly.pdbx_seq_one_letter_code
_entity_poly.pdbx_strand_id
1 'polypeptide(L)'
;MLDKNGIEIKTGDVVEITGAYFKNDNGLYFVEHSDGDPGWCGKDHSLRKISKTGKISTAKYNICFWPIMVITNSWMKRAEAKRWNAEHAEIVIRTDIDRSKIAEHFKEKAEGMDPEIERLSWNFGHDCQCVKDQIERKTFLENVAKALTA
;
A
#
# COMPACT_ATOMS: atom_id res chain seq x y z
N MET A 1 5.48 -4.65 -9.19
CA MET A 1 6.64 -5.56 -9.04
C MET A 1 6.13 -6.99 -8.88
N LEU A 2 6.99 -8.00 -9.07
CA LEU A 2 6.61 -9.41 -8.86
C LEU A 2 6.95 -9.87 -7.43
N ASP A 3 6.14 -10.78 -6.90
CA ASP A 3 6.46 -11.55 -5.70
C ASP A 3 7.50 -12.64 -6.00
N LYS A 4 7.92 -13.39 -4.97
CA LYS A 4 8.87 -14.50 -5.11
C LYS A 4 8.43 -15.56 -6.13
N ASN A 5 7.13 -15.73 -6.34
CA ASN A 5 6.55 -16.73 -7.23
C ASN A 5 6.31 -16.18 -8.64
N GLY A 6 6.73 -14.94 -8.93
CA GLY A 6 6.55 -14.30 -10.22
C GLY A 6 5.15 -13.70 -10.44
N ILE A 7 4.34 -13.57 -9.38
CA ILE A 7 2.99 -13.00 -9.45
C ILE A 7 3.10 -11.49 -9.27
N GLU A 8 2.42 -10.73 -10.12
CA GLU A 8 2.36 -9.28 -10.01
C GLU A 8 1.62 -8.85 -8.74
N ILE A 9 2.30 -8.06 -7.90
CA ILE A 9 1.76 -7.47 -6.67
C ILE A 9 0.96 -6.21 -7.03
N LYS A 10 -0.28 -6.13 -6.54
CA LYS A 10 -1.22 -5.04 -6.81
C LYS A 10 -1.79 -4.47 -5.52
N THR A 11 -2.34 -3.27 -5.63
CA THR A 11 -3.03 -2.61 -4.53
C THR A 11 -4.22 -3.44 -4.07
N GLY A 12 -4.31 -3.67 -2.76
CA GLY A 12 -5.28 -4.57 -2.13
C GLY A 12 -4.72 -5.98 -1.83
N ASP A 13 -3.63 -6.41 -2.45
CA ASP A 13 -3.03 -7.71 -2.13
C ASP A 13 -2.51 -7.75 -0.69
N VAL A 14 -2.67 -8.90 -0.05
CA VAL A 14 -2.00 -9.20 1.21
C VAL A 14 -0.67 -9.85 0.89
N VAL A 15 0.39 -9.37 1.52
CA VAL A 15 1.76 -9.82 1.29
C VAL A 15 2.45 -10.11 2.62
N GLU A 16 3.31 -11.12 2.61
CA GLU A 16 4.21 -11.43 3.71
C GLU A 16 5.64 -11.08 3.32
N ILE A 17 6.32 -10.32 4.18
CA ILE A 17 7.75 -10.05 4.05
C ILE A 17 8.51 -10.95 5.04
N THR A 18 9.54 -11.63 4.52
CA THR A 18 10.46 -12.45 5.31
C THR A 18 11.91 -12.15 4.94
N GLY A 19 12.87 -12.44 5.84
CA GLY A 19 14.30 -12.27 5.58
C GLY A 19 14.84 -10.84 5.67
N ALA A 20 14.01 -9.87 6.05
CA ALA A 20 14.42 -8.47 6.18
C ALA A 20 15.40 -8.27 7.36
N TYR A 21 16.37 -7.37 7.16
CA TYR A 21 17.42 -7.04 8.12
C TYR A 21 16.86 -6.55 9.47
N PHE A 22 15.93 -5.60 9.44
CA PHE A 22 15.23 -5.19 10.65
C PHE A 22 14.04 -6.12 10.90
N LYS A 23 14.02 -6.73 12.09
CA LYS A 23 12.96 -7.66 12.49
C LYS A 23 11.55 -7.08 12.33
N ASN A 24 11.37 -5.77 12.51
CA ASN A 24 10.06 -5.13 12.41
C ASN A 24 9.50 -5.09 10.98
N ASP A 25 10.35 -5.13 9.95
CA ASP A 25 9.92 -5.12 8.54
C ASP A 25 9.37 -6.49 8.11
N ASN A 26 9.67 -7.54 8.87
CA ASN A 26 9.10 -8.85 8.64
C ASN A 26 7.66 -8.91 9.19
N GLY A 27 6.77 -9.55 8.43
CA GLY A 27 5.38 -9.76 8.83
C GLY A 27 4.39 -9.63 7.68
N LEU A 28 3.11 -9.57 8.05
CA LEU A 28 1.99 -9.44 7.13
C LEU A 28 1.62 -7.98 6.91
N TYR A 29 1.39 -7.62 5.65
CA TYR A 29 0.99 -6.31 5.20
C TYR A 29 -0.09 -6.45 4.14
N PHE A 30 -0.82 -5.37 3.88
CA PHE A 30 -1.50 -5.21 2.61
C PHE A 30 -0.85 -4.09 1.81
N VAL A 31 -0.97 -4.18 0.48
CA VAL A 31 -0.49 -3.16 -0.44
C VAL A 31 -1.49 -2.03 -0.48
N GLU A 32 -1.09 -0.88 0.07
CA GLU A 32 -1.94 0.30 0.12
C GLU A 32 -1.85 1.14 -1.15
N HIS A 33 -0.65 1.20 -1.74
CA HIS A 33 -0.39 1.88 -3.01
C HIS A 33 0.66 1.13 -3.83
N SER A 34 0.50 1.13 -5.14
CA SER A 34 1.40 0.55 -6.14
C SER A 34 1.76 1.55 -7.22
N ASP A 35 2.89 1.35 -7.90
CA ASP A 35 3.28 2.16 -9.06
C ASP A 35 2.16 2.18 -10.12
N GLY A 36 1.84 3.37 -10.62
CA GLY A 36 0.74 3.61 -11.56
C GLY A 36 -0.64 3.81 -10.93
N ASP A 37 -0.81 3.64 -9.61
CA ASP A 37 -2.08 3.94 -8.95
C ASP A 37 -2.45 5.43 -9.09
N PRO A 38 -3.71 5.77 -9.40
CA PRO A 38 -4.17 7.16 -9.41
C PRO A 38 -3.87 7.89 -8.09
N GLY A 39 -3.15 9.00 -8.19
CA GLY A 39 -2.74 9.82 -7.04
C GLY A 39 -1.56 9.25 -6.23
N TRP A 40 -0.86 8.23 -6.73
CA TRP A 40 0.42 7.76 -6.18
C TRP A 40 1.58 8.19 -7.07
N CYS A 41 2.61 8.80 -6.48
CA CYS A 41 3.81 9.25 -7.20
C CYS A 41 5.04 8.38 -6.93
N GLY A 42 4.90 7.37 -6.06
CA GLY A 42 5.99 6.47 -5.72
C GLY A 42 6.14 5.34 -6.74
N LYS A 43 7.37 4.87 -6.92
CA LYS A 43 7.65 3.65 -7.70
C LYS A 43 7.63 2.39 -6.85
N ASP A 44 7.74 2.56 -5.54
CA ASP A 44 7.72 1.49 -4.56
C ASP A 44 6.28 1.18 -4.14
N HIS A 45 6.01 -0.05 -3.73
CA HIS A 45 4.75 -0.39 -3.09
C HIS A 45 4.75 0.18 -1.66
N SER A 46 3.73 0.97 -1.32
CA SER A 46 3.47 1.36 0.06
C SER A 46 2.66 0.28 0.75
N LEU A 47 3.16 -0.23 1.86
CA LEU A 47 2.59 -1.36 2.58
C LEU A 47 2.11 -0.92 3.97
N ARG A 48 0.98 -1.47 4.42
CA ARG A 48 0.51 -1.27 5.79
C ARG A 48 0.29 -2.59 6.52
N LYS A 49 0.84 -2.67 7.72
CA LYS A 49 0.91 -3.88 8.54
C LYS A 49 -0.48 -4.33 8.99
N ILE A 50 -0.69 -5.64 8.99
CA ILE A 50 -1.93 -6.27 9.43
C ILE A 50 -1.64 -7.42 10.39
N SER A 51 -2.65 -7.81 11.18
CA SER A 51 -2.63 -9.07 11.91
C SER A 51 -2.94 -10.25 11.00
N LYS A 52 -2.74 -11.47 11.50
CA LYS A 52 -3.20 -12.72 10.86
C LYS A 52 -4.72 -12.77 10.64
N THR A 53 -5.48 -11.94 11.33
CA THR A 53 -6.95 -11.83 11.20
C THR A 53 -7.38 -10.70 10.25
N GLY A 54 -6.45 -10.17 9.44
CA GLY A 54 -6.71 -9.06 8.51
C GLY A 54 -6.95 -7.71 9.18
N LYS A 55 -6.77 -7.59 10.52
CA LYS A 55 -6.95 -6.31 11.22
C LYS A 55 -5.79 -5.37 10.88
N ILE A 56 -6.12 -4.20 10.35
CA ILE A 56 -5.15 -3.16 10.05
C ILE A 56 -4.53 -2.63 11.35
N SER A 57 -3.19 -2.58 11.37
CA SER A 57 -2.45 -2.07 12.52
C SER A 57 -2.48 -0.55 12.55
N THR A 58 -2.74 0.02 13.73
CA THR A 58 -2.61 1.45 14.03
C THR A 58 -1.35 1.76 14.85
N ALA A 59 -0.52 0.75 15.11
CA ALA A 59 0.69 0.90 15.91
C ALA A 59 1.72 1.80 15.20
N LYS A 60 2.61 2.41 16.00
CA LYS A 60 3.78 3.11 15.47
C LYS A 60 4.64 2.13 14.65
N TYR A 61 5.14 2.57 13.50
CA TYR A 61 5.93 1.76 12.54
C TYR A 61 5.14 0.63 11.87
N ASN A 62 3.86 0.88 11.56
CA ASN A 62 3.00 0.00 10.76
C ASN A 62 3.19 0.15 9.24
N ILE A 63 3.90 1.16 8.77
CA ILE A 63 4.15 1.38 7.33
C ILE A 63 5.49 0.74 6.95
N CYS A 64 5.51 0.08 5.81
CA CYS A 64 6.71 -0.44 5.16
C CYS A 64 6.65 -0.09 3.66
N PHE A 65 7.79 -0.19 2.97
CA PHE A 65 7.85 -0.06 1.52
C PHE A 65 8.40 -1.35 0.91
N TRP A 66 8.05 -1.62 -0.33
CA TRP A 66 8.69 -2.67 -1.12
C TRP A 66 9.20 -2.11 -2.45
N PRO A 67 10.53 -2.16 -2.72
CA PRO A 67 11.59 -2.74 -1.89
C PRO A 67 11.76 -2.05 -0.53
N ILE A 68 12.33 -2.77 0.45
CA ILE A 68 12.39 -2.29 1.84
C ILE A 68 13.22 -1.01 1.97
N MET A 69 12.53 0.07 2.32
CA MET A 69 13.17 1.35 2.62
C MET A 69 13.83 1.34 3.99
N VAL A 70 15.16 1.56 4.03
CA VAL A 70 15.92 1.59 5.29
C VAL A 70 16.05 3.01 5.85
N ILE A 71 15.35 3.28 6.94
CA ILE A 71 15.32 4.58 7.63
C ILE A 71 16.08 4.49 8.96
N THR A 72 17.39 4.73 8.93
CA THR A 72 18.25 4.79 10.13
C THR A 72 19.26 5.93 10.00
N ASN A 73 19.72 6.52 11.10
CA ASN A 73 20.69 7.63 11.09
C ASN A 73 22.12 7.17 10.77
N SER A 74 22.46 5.91 11.02
CA SER A 74 23.79 5.38 10.74
C SER A 74 23.94 4.98 9.27
N TRP A 75 24.82 5.67 8.54
CA TRP A 75 25.10 5.37 7.13
C TRP A 75 25.61 3.93 6.93
N MET A 76 26.53 3.46 7.78
CA MET A 76 27.07 2.09 7.68
C MET A 76 25.96 1.04 7.84
N LYS A 77 25.12 1.18 8.88
CA LYS A 77 23.97 0.27 9.08
C LYS A 77 22.98 0.35 7.93
N ARG A 78 22.75 1.54 7.36
CA ARG A 78 21.87 1.71 6.20
C ARG A 78 22.42 0.95 4.99
N ALA A 79 23.72 1.02 4.72
CA ALA A 79 24.35 0.32 3.62
C ALA A 79 24.31 -1.21 3.81
N GLU A 80 24.63 -1.68 5.02
CA GLU A 80 24.56 -3.09 5.39
C GLU A 80 23.14 -3.66 5.23
N ALA A 81 22.14 -2.97 5.80
CA ALA A 81 20.74 -3.38 5.73
C ALA A 81 20.21 -3.38 4.28
N LYS A 82 20.61 -2.40 3.45
CA LYS A 82 20.24 -2.39 2.03
C LYS A 82 20.79 -3.59 1.28
N ARG A 83 22.07 -3.94 1.50
CA ARG A 83 22.70 -5.11 0.89
C ARG A 83 22.02 -6.40 1.36
N TRP A 84 21.83 -6.54 2.66
CA TRP A 84 21.14 -7.69 3.24
C TRP A 84 19.73 -7.84 2.66
N ASN A 85 18.92 -6.78 2.64
CA ASN A 85 17.56 -6.84 2.13
C ASN A 85 17.51 -7.21 0.65
N ALA A 86 18.45 -6.69 -0.16
CA ALA A 86 18.52 -7.05 -1.58
C ALA A 86 18.86 -8.54 -1.81
N GLU A 87 19.62 -9.16 -0.89
CA GLU A 87 20.05 -10.56 -0.99
C GLU A 87 19.07 -11.55 -0.32
N HIS A 88 18.36 -11.12 0.73
CA HIS A 88 17.62 -12.03 1.62
C HIS A 88 16.15 -11.70 1.81
N ALA A 89 15.71 -10.46 1.56
CA ALA A 89 14.32 -10.13 1.78
C ALA A 89 13.47 -10.69 0.63
N GLU A 90 12.39 -11.35 1.01
CA GLU A 90 11.41 -11.92 0.08
C GLU A 90 10.03 -11.37 0.40
N ILE A 91 9.20 -11.25 -0.64
CA ILE A 91 7.80 -10.88 -0.53
C ILE A 91 6.96 -11.95 -1.22
N VAL A 92 5.88 -12.38 -0.58
CA VAL A 92 4.97 -13.41 -1.09
C VAL A 92 3.53 -12.97 -0.92
N ILE A 93 2.71 -13.12 -1.96
CA ILE A 93 1.28 -12.85 -1.86
C ILE A 93 0.60 -13.96 -1.04
N ARG A 94 -0.28 -13.56 -0.12
CA ARG A 94 -1.05 -14.42 0.77
C ARG A 94 -2.53 -14.31 0.46
N THR A 95 -3.14 -15.41 0.05
CA THR A 95 -4.58 -15.47 -0.29
C THR A 95 -5.41 -16.10 0.84
N ASP A 96 -4.77 -16.60 1.89
CA ASP A 96 -5.39 -17.26 3.03
C ASP A 96 -5.87 -16.31 4.14
N ILE A 97 -5.66 -15.00 3.98
CA ILE A 97 -6.01 -13.98 4.97
C ILE A 97 -7.33 -13.30 4.57
N ASP A 98 -8.21 -13.09 5.55
CA ASP A 98 -9.44 -12.32 5.37
C ASP A 98 -9.15 -10.87 4.96
N ARG A 99 -9.72 -10.45 3.83
CA ARG A 99 -9.53 -9.13 3.22
C ARG A 99 -10.70 -8.18 3.46
N SER A 100 -11.73 -8.59 4.20
CA SER A 100 -12.95 -7.79 4.42
C SER A 100 -12.66 -6.42 5.04
N LYS A 101 -11.76 -6.36 6.03
CA LYS A 101 -11.34 -5.09 6.67
C LYS A 101 -10.48 -4.22 5.77
N ILE A 102 -9.77 -4.82 4.82
CA ILE A 102 -8.97 -4.08 3.83
C ILE A 102 -9.94 -3.45 2.81
N ALA A 103 -10.96 -4.18 2.39
CA ALA A 103 -12.02 -3.64 1.54
C ALA A 103 -12.75 -2.46 2.19
N GLU A 104 -13.14 -2.60 3.46
CA GLU A 104 -13.74 -1.52 4.26
C GLU A 104 -12.82 -0.30 4.33
N HIS A 105 -11.53 -0.50 4.59
CA HIS A 105 -10.54 0.57 4.59
C HIS A 105 -10.47 1.34 3.25
N PHE A 106 -10.50 0.63 2.12
CA PHE A 106 -10.48 1.29 0.80
C PHE A 106 -11.78 2.03 0.49
N LYS A 107 -12.92 1.47 0.93
CA LYS A 107 -14.22 2.11 0.82
C LYS A 107 -14.29 3.41 1.62
N GLU A 108 -13.88 3.37 2.91
CA GLU A 108 -13.82 4.57 3.76
C GLU A 108 -12.90 5.65 3.18
N LYS A 109 -11.75 5.25 2.63
CA LYS A 109 -10.87 6.19 1.92
C LYS A 109 -11.54 6.84 0.73
N ALA A 110 -12.28 6.09 -0.08
CA ALA A 110 -12.97 6.62 -1.25
C ALA A 110 -14.09 7.59 -0.86
N GLU A 111 -14.89 7.24 0.14
CA GLU A 111 -15.95 8.10 0.70
C GLU A 111 -15.36 9.39 1.30
N GLY A 112 -14.20 9.30 1.98
CA GLY A 112 -13.50 10.44 2.53
C GLY A 112 -12.97 11.44 1.48
N MET A 113 -13.02 11.13 0.18
CA MET A 113 -12.60 12.04 -0.89
C MET A 113 -13.71 13.01 -1.31
N ASP A 114 -14.97 12.75 -0.97
CA ASP A 114 -16.11 13.56 -1.41
C ASP A 114 -16.00 15.05 -1.03
N PRO A 115 -15.63 15.42 0.21
CA PRO A 115 -15.50 16.83 0.58
C PRO A 115 -14.47 17.59 -0.24
N GLU A 116 -13.37 16.94 -0.62
CA GLU A 116 -12.31 17.56 -1.42
C GLU A 116 -12.74 17.70 -2.89
N ILE A 117 -13.41 16.69 -3.45
CA ILE A 117 -13.97 16.75 -4.81
C ILE A 117 -14.98 17.88 -4.92
N GLU A 118 -15.89 18.02 -3.95
CA GLU A 118 -16.87 19.11 -3.90
C GLU A 118 -16.20 20.48 -3.82
N ARG A 119 -15.22 20.62 -2.91
CA ARG A 119 -14.46 21.86 -2.74
C ARG A 119 -13.72 22.26 -4.01
N LEU A 120 -13.04 21.32 -4.68
CA LEU A 120 -12.32 21.61 -5.92
C LEU A 120 -13.27 21.92 -7.07
N SER A 121 -14.40 21.22 -7.15
CA SER A 121 -15.44 21.47 -8.14
C SER A 121 -16.01 22.88 -8.03
N TRP A 122 -16.27 23.35 -6.80
CA TRP A 122 -16.77 24.70 -6.56
C TRP A 122 -15.75 25.79 -6.93
N ASN A 123 -14.47 25.57 -6.60
CA ASN A 123 -13.41 26.56 -6.83
C ASN A 123 -12.96 26.63 -8.31
N PHE A 124 -12.90 25.49 -9.00
CA PHE A 124 -12.23 25.37 -10.30
C PHE A 124 -13.14 24.84 -11.42
N GLY A 125 -14.36 24.41 -11.09
CA GLY A 125 -15.29 23.79 -12.01
C GLY A 125 -15.05 22.28 -12.18
N HIS A 126 -16.12 21.54 -12.50
CA HIS A 126 -16.10 20.08 -12.65
C HIS A 126 -15.16 19.57 -13.75
N ASP A 127 -14.91 20.38 -14.78
CA ASP A 127 -14.06 20.00 -15.91
C ASP A 127 -12.56 20.20 -15.66
N CYS A 128 -12.18 20.79 -14.53
CA CYS A 128 -10.78 21.00 -14.17
C CYS A 128 -10.07 19.65 -13.96
N GLN A 129 -8.81 19.56 -14.42
CA GLN A 129 -8.03 18.33 -14.31
C GLN A 129 -7.89 17.85 -12.86
N CYS A 130 -7.70 18.77 -11.90
CA CYS A 130 -7.57 18.39 -10.50
C CYS A 130 -8.83 17.70 -9.94
N VAL A 131 -10.02 18.06 -10.42
CA VAL A 131 -11.28 17.40 -10.03
C VAL A 131 -11.34 16.00 -10.66
N LYS A 132 -11.01 15.90 -11.96
CA LYS A 132 -10.98 14.63 -12.69
C LYS A 132 -10.01 13.63 -12.05
N ASP A 133 -8.82 14.06 -11.66
CA ASP A 133 -7.82 13.23 -10.99
C ASP A 133 -8.34 12.68 -9.65
N GLN A 134 -9.05 13.50 -8.85
CA GLN A 134 -9.65 13.02 -7.60
C GLN A 134 -10.79 12.04 -7.84
N ILE A 135 -11.64 12.27 -8.85
CA ILE A 135 -12.72 11.34 -9.21
C ILE A 135 -12.16 10.01 -9.71
N GLU A 136 -11.12 10.02 -10.54
CA GLU A 136 -10.44 8.82 -11.02
C GLU A 136 -9.87 8.03 -9.84
N ARG A 137 -9.17 8.71 -8.92
CA ARG A 137 -8.64 8.09 -7.72
C ARG A 137 -9.73 7.52 -6.81
N LYS A 138 -10.84 8.23 -6.61
CA LYS A 138 -11.99 7.71 -5.86
C LYS A 138 -12.51 6.42 -6.50
N THR A 139 -12.76 6.46 -7.81
CA THR A 139 -13.27 5.32 -8.59
C THR A 139 -12.34 4.12 -8.51
N PHE A 140 -11.02 4.35 -8.59
CA PHE A 140 -10.02 3.30 -8.43
C PHE A 140 -10.13 2.62 -7.05
N LEU A 141 -10.20 3.39 -5.96
CA LEU A 141 -10.29 2.84 -4.61
C LEU A 141 -11.60 2.06 -4.40
N GLU A 142 -12.72 2.52 -4.95
CA GLU A 142 -13.99 1.79 -4.92
C GLU A 142 -13.91 0.45 -5.67
N ASN A 143 -13.23 0.42 -6.81
CA ASN A 143 -13.05 -0.80 -7.59
C ASN A 143 -12.14 -1.80 -6.87
N VAL A 144 -11.07 -1.33 -6.22
CA VAL A 144 -10.23 -2.16 -5.34
C VAL A 144 -11.07 -2.75 -4.21
N ALA A 145 -11.88 -1.93 -3.52
CA ALA A 145 -12.73 -2.40 -2.43
C ALA A 145 -13.71 -3.50 -2.90
N LYS A 146 -14.37 -3.31 -4.05
CA LYS A 146 -15.29 -4.30 -4.65
C LYS A 146 -14.58 -5.61 -4.98
N ALA A 147 -13.39 -5.54 -5.58
CA ALA A 147 -12.62 -6.72 -5.97
C ALA A 147 -12.16 -7.56 -4.77
N LEU A 148 -11.95 -6.94 -3.61
CA LEU A 148 -11.54 -7.64 -2.38
C LEU A 148 -12.70 -8.38 -1.68
N THR A 149 -13.95 -8.07 -2.04
CA THR A 149 -15.17 -8.69 -1.49
C THR A 149 -15.85 -9.68 -2.44
N ALA A 150 -15.33 -9.83 -3.66
CA ALA A 150 -15.84 -10.75 -4.68
C ALA A 150 -15.27 -12.16 -4.49
#